data_AF-A0A2E3J3M7-F1
#
_entry.id   AF-A0A2E3J3M7-F1
#
_cell.length_a   1.000
_cell.length_b   1.000
_cell.length_c   1.000
_cell.angle_alpha   90.00
_cell.angle_beta   90.00
_cell.angle_gamma   90.00
#
_symmetry.space_group_name_H-M   'P 1'
#
loop_
_entity.id
_entity.type
_entity.pdbx_description
1 polymer ?
#
loop_
_entity_poly.entity_id
_entity_poly.type
_entity_poly.pdbx_seq_one_letter_code
_entity_poly.pdbx_strand_id
1 'polypeptide(L)'
;MFTDTWLAGTSILSLWSTMYLDADPDDLPPLLPSWRLKAIPRAYGKGHDVLQLIDTFEHHNRRRGPPLSGDGVVQFQPSPTYDLTGLTPIEYMGAHYLEMNYTEGYASIVHDFLKD
;
A
#
# COMPACT_ATOMS: atom_id res chain seq x y z
N MET A 1 8.90 8.15 15.04
CA MET A 1 8.89 8.64 13.65
C MET A 1 7.58 9.39 13.41
N PHE A 2 7.64 10.46 12.63
CA PHE A 2 6.46 11.18 12.14
C PHE A 2 6.55 11.28 10.62
N THR A 3 5.43 11.06 9.93
CA THR A 3 5.33 11.22 8.48
C THR A 3 4.04 11.94 8.16
N ASP A 4 4.14 12.95 7.30
CA ASP A 4 3.02 13.76 6.88
C ASP A 4 2.97 13.80 5.36
N THR A 5 1.86 13.37 4.80
CA THR A 5 1.66 13.24 3.35
C THR A 5 0.82 14.39 2.85
N TRP A 6 1.37 15.16 1.91
CA TRP A 6 0.72 16.32 1.32
C TRP A 6 0.31 16.06 -0.12
N LEU A 7 -0.93 16.41 -0.46
CA LEU A 7 -1.45 16.40 -1.81
C LEU A 7 -2.12 17.74 -2.11
N ALA A 8 -1.75 18.36 -3.22
CA ALA A 8 -2.32 19.63 -3.67
C ALA A 8 -2.35 20.74 -2.60
N GLY A 9 -1.32 20.80 -1.75
CA GLY A 9 -1.20 21.81 -0.69
C GLY A 9 -1.95 21.50 0.60
N THR A 10 -2.51 20.30 0.75
CA THR A 10 -3.22 19.86 1.95
C THR A 10 -2.60 18.57 2.50
N SER A 11 -2.45 18.46 3.82
CA SER A 11 -2.11 17.17 4.45
C SER A 11 -3.32 16.23 4.37
N ILE A 12 -3.10 15.02 3.86
CA ILE A 12 -4.16 14.01 3.64
C ILE A 12 -4.00 12.78 4.53
N LEU A 13 -2.77 12.51 5.02
CA LEU A 13 -2.44 11.35 5.84
C LEU A 13 -1.26 11.71 6.74
N SER A 14 -1.44 11.56 8.04
CA SER A 14 -0.38 11.72 9.03
C SER A 14 -0.19 10.42 9.82
N LEU A 15 1.06 10.02 10.04
CA LEU A 15 1.43 8.82 10.79
C LEU A 15 2.43 9.18 11.88
N TRP A 16 2.16 8.71 13.10
CA TRP A 16 3.07 8.79 14.23
C TRP A 16 3.36 7.39 14.72
N SER A 17 4.62 7.09 15.01
CA SER A 17 5.00 5.80 15.56
C SER A 17 6.19 5.89 16.50
N THR A 18 6.25 4.99 17.48
CA THR A 18 7.37 4.83 18.40
C THR A 18 7.75 3.36 18.43
N MET A 19 9.00 3.06 18.05
CA MET A 19 9.53 1.69 18.03
C MET A 19 10.35 1.46 19.29
N TYR A 20 10.07 0.40 20.03
CA TYR A 20 10.75 0.09 21.30
C TYR A 20 10.95 -1.40 21.54
N LEU A 21 10.52 -2.25 20.60
CA LEU A 21 10.74 -3.70 20.62
C LEU A 21 11.43 -4.13 19.32
N ASP A 22 12.32 -5.11 19.43
CA ASP A 22 12.69 -5.93 18.28
C ASP A 22 11.47 -6.78 17.89
N ALA A 23 11.24 -6.95 16.59
CA ALA A 23 10.14 -7.75 16.07
C ALA A 23 10.66 -8.97 15.30
N ASP A 24 9.88 -10.05 15.30
CA ASP A 24 10.14 -11.19 14.42
C ASP A 24 9.61 -10.85 13.01
N PRO A 25 10.35 -11.15 11.92
CA PRO A 25 9.82 -11.09 10.56
C PRO A 25 8.46 -11.77 10.37
N ASP A 26 8.16 -12.81 11.15
CA ASP A 26 6.89 -13.54 11.09
C ASP A 26 5.72 -12.79 11.78
N ASP A 27 6.00 -11.74 12.58
CA ASP A 27 4.99 -10.86 13.18
C ASP A 27 4.44 -9.83 12.18
N LEU A 28 5.13 -9.63 11.06
CA LEU A 28 4.72 -8.67 10.04
C LEU A 28 3.50 -9.17 9.26
N PRO A 29 2.53 -8.30 8.93
CA PRO A 29 1.43 -8.69 8.08
C PRO A 29 1.96 -9.19 6.72
N PRO A 30 1.38 -10.28 6.17
CA PRO A 30 1.84 -10.83 4.91
C PRO A 30 1.65 -9.80 3.79
N LEU A 31 2.69 -9.59 2.99
CA LEU A 31 2.67 -8.69 1.82
C LEU A 31 2.20 -9.41 0.54
N LEU A 32 1.57 -10.57 0.70
CA LEU A 32 1.31 -11.56 -0.34
C LEU A 32 -0.16 -12.02 -0.32
N PRO A 33 -0.85 -12.07 -1.48
CA PRO A 33 -0.43 -11.57 -2.79
C PRO A 33 -0.39 -10.03 -2.85
N SER A 34 0.29 -9.46 -3.85
CA SER A 34 0.32 -8.00 -4.07
C SER A 34 -0.50 -7.65 -5.30
N TRP A 35 -1.81 -7.77 -5.14
CA TRP A 35 -2.79 -7.50 -6.18
C TRP A 35 -2.95 -6.01 -6.44
N ARG A 36 -2.98 -5.65 -7.72
CA ARG A 36 -3.26 -4.29 -8.20
C ARG A 36 -4.27 -4.35 -9.34
N LEU A 37 -5.09 -3.32 -9.45
CA LEU A 37 -5.97 -3.14 -10.61
C LEU A 37 -5.23 -2.32 -11.66
N LYS A 38 -4.94 -2.92 -12.81
CA LYS A 38 -4.44 -2.20 -13.99
C LYS A 38 -5.63 -1.80 -14.85
N ALA A 39 -5.98 -0.52 -14.81
CA ALA A 39 -7.06 0.05 -15.59
C ALA A 39 -6.54 1.15 -16.52
N ILE A 40 -6.72 0.98 -17.83
CA ILE A 40 -6.43 2.00 -18.84
C ILE A 40 -7.75 2.34 -19.53
N PRO A 41 -8.31 3.54 -19.33
CA PRO A 41 -9.52 3.95 -20.00
C PRO A 41 -9.29 4.06 -21.51
N ARG A 42 -10.35 3.89 -22.30
CA ARG A 42 -10.27 4.16 -23.74
C ARG A 42 -9.95 5.63 -23.98
N ALA A 43 -9.16 5.89 -25.02
CA ALA A 43 -8.89 7.27 -25.45
C ALA A 43 -10.17 7.99 -25.89
N TYR A 44 -11.14 7.25 -26.46
CA TYR A 44 -12.43 7.76 -26.90
C TYR A 44 -13.57 6.82 -26.51
N GLY A 45 -14.70 7.40 -26.10
CA GLY A 45 -15.90 6.65 -25.74
C GLY A 45 -15.88 6.11 -24.31
N LYS A 46 -16.82 5.19 -24.01
CA LYS A 46 -16.97 4.57 -22.68
C LYS A 46 -16.13 3.29 -22.59
N GLY A 47 -15.66 2.97 -21.38
CA GLY A 47 -15.01 1.70 -21.06
C GLY A 47 -13.49 1.78 -20.94
N HIS A 48 -12.86 0.60 -20.94
CA HIS A 48 -11.41 0.43 -20.77
C HIS A 48 -10.81 -0.33 -21.97
N ASP A 49 -9.58 0.02 -22.33
CA ASP A 49 -8.75 -0.78 -23.24
C ASP A 49 -7.94 -1.84 -22.47
N VAL A 50 -7.67 -1.59 -21.19
CA VAL A 50 -7.09 -2.57 -20.27
C VAL A 50 -7.88 -2.54 -18.97
N LEU A 51 -8.37 -3.69 -18.53
CA LEU A 51 -8.96 -3.88 -17.21
C LEU A 51 -8.54 -5.25 -16.69
N GLN A 52 -7.50 -5.27 -15.87
CA GLN A 52 -6.84 -6.51 -15.44
C GLN A 52 -6.56 -6.48 -13.94
N LEU A 53 -6.84 -7.58 -13.25
CA LEU A 53 -6.25 -7.89 -11.96
C LEU A 53 -4.86 -8.46 -12.20
N ILE A 54 -3.84 -7.80 -11.66
CA ILE A 54 -2.45 -8.24 -11.79
C ILE A 54 -1.88 -8.60 -10.42
N ASP A 55 -1.07 -9.64 -10.36
CA ASP A 55 -0.21 -9.90 -9.21
C ASP A 55 1.19 -9.42 -9.56
N THR A 56 1.70 -8.57 -8.69
CA THR A 56 3.04 -8.05 -8.85
C THR A 56 4.04 -8.91 -8.10
N PHE A 57 3.66 -9.65 -7.05
CA PHE A 57 4.64 -10.16 -6.09
C PHE A 57 5.71 -11.11 -6.64
N GLU A 58 5.33 -12.08 -7.47
CA GLU A 58 6.17 -13.23 -7.86
C GLU A 58 7.56 -12.84 -8.41
N HIS A 59 7.65 -11.73 -9.14
CA HIS A 59 8.87 -11.35 -9.88
C HIS A 59 9.77 -10.37 -9.11
N HIS A 60 9.63 -10.33 -7.78
CA HIS A 60 10.33 -9.38 -6.93
C HIS A 60 11.42 -9.99 -6.07
N ASN A 61 12.58 -9.34 -6.07
CA ASN A 61 13.65 -9.62 -5.11
C ASN A 61 13.56 -8.63 -3.95
N ARG A 62 13.58 -9.16 -2.71
CA ARG A 62 13.49 -8.37 -1.48
C ARG A 62 14.60 -8.78 -0.52
N ARG A 63 15.28 -7.79 0.04
CA ARG A 63 16.13 -7.96 1.23
C ARG A 63 15.57 -7.07 2.32
N ARG A 64 15.29 -7.67 3.47
CA ARG A 64 14.71 -7.00 4.63
C ARG A 64 15.77 -6.94 5.73
N GLY A 65 15.89 -5.79 6.39
CA GLY A 65 16.54 -5.72 7.70
C GLY A 65 15.64 -6.31 8.79
N PRO A 66 16.16 -6.46 10.02
CA PRO A 66 15.34 -6.84 11.17
C PRO A 66 14.25 -5.78 11.42
N PRO A 67 12.97 -6.17 11.59
CA PRO A 67 11.91 -5.22 11.86
C PRO A 67 11.94 -4.77 13.33
N LEU A 68 11.38 -3.58 13.57
CA LEU A 68 11.06 -3.10 14.91
C LEU A 68 9.55 -2.98 15.06
N SER A 69 9.05 -3.15 16.28
CA SER A 69 7.65 -2.95 16.62
C SER A 69 7.46 -1.94 17.76
N GLY A 70 6.24 -1.45 17.87
CA GLY A 70 5.79 -0.58 18.95
C GLY A 70 4.42 0.00 18.63
N ASP A 71 4.20 1.24 19.07
CA ASP A 71 2.91 1.90 18.93
C ASP A 71 2.89 2.81 17.71
N GLY A 72 1.71 2.95 17.10
CA GLY A 72 1.51 3.95 16.08
C GLY A 72 0.05 4.28 15.84
N VAL A 73 -0.16 5.48 15.31
CA VAL A 73 -1.47 6.01 14.95
C VAL A 73 -1.39 6.60 13.55
N VAL A 74 -2.49 6.47 12.80
CA VAL A 74 -2.68 7.06 11.48
C VAL A 74 -3.93 7.91 11.50
N GLN A 75 -3.84 9.12 10.95
CA GLN A 75 -4.96 10.02 10.80
C GLN A 75 -5.16 10.34 9.33
N PHE A 76 -6.40 10.22 8.86
CA PHE A 76 -6.81 10.62 7.51
C PHE A 76 -7.56 11.94 7.58
N GLN A 77 -7.19 12.87 6.71
CA GLN A 77 -7.89 14.14 6.55
C GLN A 77 -8.77 14.09 5.30
N PRO A 78 -9.96 14.72 5.33
CA PRO A 78 -10.81 14.80 4.15
C PRO A 78 -10.10 15.58 3.04
N SER A 79 -10.19 15.08 1.81
CA SER A 79 -9.64 15.73 0.63
C SER A 79 -10.58 15.56 -0.56
N PRO A 80 -10.87 16.63 -1.33
CA PRO A 80 -11.81 16.56 -2.45
C PRO A 80 -11.32 15.68 -3.61
N THR A 81 -10.01 15.46 -3.73
CA THR A 81 -9.40 14.71 -4.84
C THR A 81 -8.97 13.30 -4.44
N TYR A 82 -8.80 13.04 -3.14
CA TYR A 82 -8.30 11.76 -2.63
C TYR A 82 -8.72 11.57 -1.17
N ASP A 83 -9.98 11.19 -0.96
CA ASP A 83 -10.55 11.04 0.38
C ASP A 83 -10.28 9.63 0.95
N LEU A 84 -9.45 9.58 1.99
CA LEU A 84 -9.14 8.35 2.74
C LEU A 84 -9.95 8.22 4.03
N THR A 85 -10.83 9.17 4.37
CA THR A 85 -11.56 9.17 5.65
C THR A 85 -12.44 7.93 5.84
N GLY A 86 -12.90 7.31 4.75
CA GLY A 86 -13.61 6.03 4.78
C GLY A 86 -12.77 4.84 5.28
N LEU A 87 -11.45 4.99 5.40
CA LEU A 87 -10.52 3.99 5.94
C LEU A 87 -10.10 4.31 7.38
N THR A 88 -10.75 5.27 8.06
CA THR A 88 -10.42 5.64 9.44
C THR A 88 -10.39 4.39 10.34
N PRO A 89 -9.27 4.15 11.07
CA PRO A 89 -9.15 2.96 11.90
C PRO A 89 -10.22 2.92 13.00
N ILE A 90 -10.82 1.75 13.19
CA ILE A 90 -11.69 1.48 14.35
C ILE A 90 -10.87 1.09 15.59
N GLU A 91 -9.67 0.56 15.38
CA GLU A 91 -8.73 0.11 16.40
C GLU A 91 -7.30 0.16 15.83
N TYR A 92 -6.31 0.38 16.70
CA TYR A 92 -4.89 0.32 16.36
C TYR A 92 -4.25 -0.95 16.94
N MET A 93 -3.63 -1.77 16.09
CA MET A 93 -2.99 -3.03 16.47
C MET A 93 -1.45 -2.89 16.65
N GLY A 94 -0.97 -1.66 16.85
CA GLY A 94 0.46 -1.33 16.88
C GLY A 94 1.01 -0.91 15.52
N ALA A 95 2.33 -0.79 15.44
CA ALA A 95 3.06 -0.36 14.26
C ALA A 95 4.39 -1.11 14.12
N HIS A 96 4.85 -1.24 12.88
CA HIS A 96 6.13 -1.85 12.54
C HIS A 96 6.97 -0.90 11.70
N TYR A 97 8.28 -0.92 11.91
CA TYR A 97 9.27 -0.27 11.05
C TYR A 97 10.12 -1.33 10.37
N LEU A 98 10.26 -1.22 9.05
CA LEU A 98 11.04 -2.14 8.24
C LEU A 98 11.91 -1.36 7.24
N GLU A 99 13.21 -1.61 7.28
CA GLU A 99 14.10 -1.22 6.20
C GLU A 99 14.15 -2.34 5.15
N MET A 100 13.94 -1.99 3.88
CA MET A 100 13.97 -2.96 2.79
C MET A 100 14.60 -2.43 1.52
N ASN A 101 15.34 -3.31 0.85
CA ASN A 101 15.75 -3.16 -0.54
C ASN A 101 14.86 -4.02 -1.43
N TYR A 102 14.41 -3.45 -2.53
CA TYR A 102 13.47 -4.09 -3.44
C TYR A 102 13.81 -3.76 -4.89
N THR A 103 13.77 -4.79 -5.74
CA THR A 103 13.80 -4.62 -7.20
C THR A 103 12.43 -4.95 -7.74
N GLU A 104 11.79 -3.97 -8.40
CA GLU A 104 10.49 -4.17 -9.08
C GLU A 104 10.68 -4.97 -10.36
N GLY A 105 9.91 -6.05 -10.53
CA GLY A 105 9.88 -6.90 -11.71
C GLY A 105 8.66 -6.61 -12.59
N TYR A 106 8.29 -7.56 -13.44
CA TYR A 106 7.03 -7.49 -14.18
C TYR A 106 5.88 -8.08 -13.37
N ALA A 107 4.65 -7.80 -13.78
CA ALA A 107 3.45 -8.36 -13.16
C ALA A 107 2.87 -9.50 -14.00
N SER A 108 2.27 -10.48 -13.35
CA SER A 108 1.47 -11.55 -13.98
C SER A 108 0.01 -11.11 -14.03
N ILE A 109 -0.69 -11.40 -15.15
CA ILE A 109 -2.15 -11.20 -15.22
C ILE A 109 -2.82 -12.35 -14.46
N VAL A 110 -3.53 -12.02 -13.38
CA VAL A 110 -4.34 -13.00 -12.61
C VAL A 110 -5.69 -13.19 -13.28
N HIS A 111 -6.30 -12.08 -13.71
CA HIS A 111 -7.58 -12.10 -14.40
C HIS A 111 -7.69 -10.91 -15.35
N ASP A 112 -8.15 -11.16 -16.58
CA ASP A 112 -8.42 -10.14 -17.59
C ASP A 112 -9.94 -9.97 -17.71
N PHE A 113 -10.47 -8.87 -17.17
CA PHE A 113 -11.91 -8.65 -17.12
C PHE A 113 -12.54 -8.34 -18.49
N LEU A 114 -11.72 -8.18 -19.54
CA LEU A 114 -12.18 -7.92 -20.91
C LEU A 114 -12.16 -9.19 -21.77
N LYS A 115 -11.77 -10.34 -21.21
CA LYS A 115 -11.75 -11.63 -21.88
C LYS A 115 -12.63 -12.61 -21.12
N ASP A 116 -13.30 -13.50 -21.86
CA ASP A 116 -14.07 -14.61 -21.30
C ASP A 116 -13.17 -15.69 -20.69
#